data_AF-A0A3N5NAT0-F1
#
_entry.id   AF-A0A3N5NAT0-F1
#
_cell.length_a   1.000
_cell.length_b   1.000
_cell.length_c   1.000
_cell.angle_alpha   90.00
_cell.angle_beta   90.00
_cell.angle_gamma   90.00
#
_symmetry.space_group_name_H-M   'P 1'
#
loop_
_entity.id
_entity.type
_entity.pdbx_description
1 polymer ?
#
loop_
_entity_poly.entity_id
_entity_poly.type
_entity_poly.pdbx_seq_one_letter_code
_entity_poly.pdbx_strand_id
1 'polypeptide(L)'
;MADILDPSCPLTDADLAEVRERRARLHHQLHPISPNPILAIHSPWSLVTSKAGKPLAGKTPKKGKDGRKWTDPEQDARQLPSLLKVSAITANTGLVMGGPGGFFGLDIDFSPDKGDDAEHVLDETAEAAGHGEALENATLPVRKRSNDPGRLLAIFRAPEGVSLPILPSISCDWGNIDWLGTGRQAVIDGWHKSAMDGSARIVCVPPLTDCDPLKIPVLTPELLAKMHARALAVCPGAKIVSSETQGNGGARPKSGLNRNFSAEPPVPLAELLVVADALPNTVFGWDSGHWGDTGLRFFAACHGQPYGLLAFAMWSHKIDAIRPDVVHDYVRRWEEMEGCPPDRTGMGALVEAVRKATGNASWTVGDA
;
A
#
# COMPACT_ATOMS: atom_id res chain seq x y z
N MET A 1 -13.60 12.33 -30.91
CA MET A 1 -12.81 13.56 -30.63
C MET A 1 -11.48 13.39 -31.34
N ALA A 2 -11.11 14.31 -32.21
CA ALA A 2 -9.80 14.28 -32.85
C ALA A 2 -8.77 14.75 -31.81
N ASP A 3 -7.92 13.83 -31.34
CA ASP A 3 -6.80 14.15 -30.47
C ASP A 3 -5.80 14.98 -31.29
N ILE A 4 -5.79 16.30 -31.07
CA ILE A 4 -4.74 17.15 -31.62
C ILE A 4 -3.47 16.82 -30.83
N LEU A 5 -2.60 16.03 -31.44
CA LEU A 5 -1.29 15.73 -30.89
C LEU A 5 -0.40 16.96 -31.03
N ASP A 6 0.08 17.45 -29.89
CA ASP A 6 1.09 18.50 -29.81
C ASP A 6 2.33 18.07 -30.62
N PRO A 7 2.78 18.83 -31.62
CA PRO A 7 3.93 18.50 -32.47
C PRO A 7 5.27 18.45 -31.71
N SER A 8 5.31 18.80 -30.42
CA SER A 8 6.46 18.66 -29.53
C SER A 8 6.42 17.42 -28.61
N CYS A 9 5.38 16.58 -28.75
CA CYS A 9 5.30 15.26 -28.15
C CYS A 9 6.40 14.36 -28.74
N PRO A 10 7.30 13.79 -27.91
CA PRO A 10 8.34 12.87 -28.42
C PRO A 10 7.77 11.52 -28.86
N LEU A 11 6.50 11.21 -28.53
CA LEU A 11 5.82 9.99 -28.93
C LEU A 11 5.15 10.18 -30.29
N THR A 12 5.38 9.24 -31.19
CA THR A 12 4.74 9.14 -32.49
C THR A 12 3.31 8.60 -32.36
N ASP A 13 2.50 8.76 -33.42
CA ASP A 13 1.18 8.12 -33.52
C ASP A 13 1.26 6.60 -33.34
N ALA A 14 2.36 5.99 -33.81
CA ALA A 14 2.64 4.56 -33.65
C ALA A 14 2.84 4.18 -32.18
N ASP A 15 3.62 4.96 -31.42
CA ASP A 15 3.83 4.73 -29.98
C ASP A 15 2.51 4.82 -29.20
N LEU A 16 1.67 5.80 -29.55
CA LEU A 16 0.35 5.97 -28.93
C LEU A 16 -0.61 4.84 -29.31
N ALA A 17 -0.57 4.36 -30.56
CA ALA A 17 -1.34 3.20 -30.99
C ALA A 17 -0.91 1.93 -30.25
N GLU A 18 0.40 1.71 -30.08
CA GLU A 18 0.94 0.58 -29.32
C GLU A 18 0.45 0.60 -27.86
N VAL A 19 0.49 1.75 -27.19
CA VAL A 19 0.00 1.91 -25.81
C VAL A 19 -1.50 1.60 -25.72
N ARG A 20 -2.30 2.11 -26.66
CA ARG A 20 -3.76 1.86 -26.70
C ARG A 20 -4.05 0.37 -26.88
N GLU A 21 -3.34 -0.29 -27.79
CA GLU A 21 -3.48 -1.73 -28.03
C GLU A 21 -3.09 -2.53 -26.79
N ARG A 22 -1.93 -2.25 -26.18
CA ARG A 22 -1.49 -2.90 -24.94
C ARG A 22 -2.50 -2.75 -23.82
N ARG A 23 -3.05 -1.55 -23.62
CA ARG A 23 -4.08 -1.31 -22.60
C ARG A 23 -5.36 -2.12 -22.88
N ALA A 24 -5.80 -2.18 -24.13
CA ALA A 24 -6.96 -2.99 -24.50
C ALA A 24 -6.74 -4.48 -24.21
N ARG A 25 -5.53 -5.00 -24.51
CA ARG A 25 -5.15 -6.39 -24.19
C ARG A 25 -5.14 -6.63 -22.69
N LEU A 26 -4.49 -5.76 -21.91
CA LEU A 26 -4.49 -5.83 -20.44
C LEU A 26 -5.92 -5.82 -19.89
N HIS A 27 -6.77 -4.91 -20.37
CA HIS A 27 -8.15 -4.82 -19.91
C HIS A 27 -8.89 -6.12 -20.16
N HIS A 28 -8.77 -6.70 -21.35
CA HIS A 28 -9.40 -7.96 -21.68
C HIS A 28 -8.88 -9.13 -20.82
N GLN A 29 -7.57 -9.18 -20.54
CA GLN A 29 -6.94 -10.24 -19.76
C GLN A 29 -7.23 -10.16 -18.26
N LEU A 30 -7.25 -8.96 -17.67
CA LEU A 30 -7.39 -8.78 -16.22
C LEU A 30 -8.83 -8.66 -15.76
N HIS A 31 -9.75 -8.18 -16.61
CA HIS A 31 -11.16 -7.99 -16.27
C HIS A 31 -11.87 -9.26 -15.75
N PRO A 32 -11.58 -10.48 -16.24
CA PRO A 32 -12.18 -11.70 -15.69
C PRO A 32 -11.75 -12.02 -14.24
N ILE A 33 -10.64 -11.44 -13.78
CA ILE A 33 -9.99 -11.80 -12.51
C ILE A 33 -10.13 -10.67 -11.47
N SER A 34 -10.26 -9.44 -11.92
CA SER A 34 -10.62 -8.29 -11.07
C SER A 34 -11.53 -7.36 -11.85
N PRO A 35 -12.64 -6.88 -11.25
CA PRO A 35 -13.58 -6.00 -11.93
C PRO A 35 -13.07 -4.56 -12.12
N ASN A 36 -11.98 -4.16 -11.44
CA ASN A 36 -11.46 -2.79 -11.46
C ASN A 36 -9.94 -2.66 -11.74
N PRO A 37 -9.29 -3.51 -12.55
CA PRO A 37 -7.85 -3.68 -12.45
C PRO A 37 -7.08 -2.51 -13.07
N ILE A 38 -7.61 -1.91 -14.14
CA ILE A 38 -6.83 -1.02 -15.00
C ILE A 38 -7.49 0.35 -15.06
N LEU A 39 -6.72 1.36 -14.64
CA LEU A 39 -7.07 2.75 -14.87
C LEU A 39 -6.14 3.35 -15.92
N ALA A 40 -6.72 4.19 -16.77
CA ALA A 40 -5.94 5.21 -17.45
C ALA A 40 -5.37 6.14 -16.39
N ILE A 41 -4.09 5.97 -16.03
CA ILE A 41 -3.42 6.96 -15.20
C ILE A 41 -2.96 8.05 -16.15
N HIS A 42 -3.78 9.09 -16.26
CA HIS A 42 -3.22 10.39 -16.60
C HIS A 42 -2.20 10.73 -15.50
N SER A 43 -0.99 11.14 -15.89
CA SER A 43 0.08 11.65 -14.99
C SER A 43 -0.42 12.27 -13.69
N PRO A 44 0.33 12.24 -12.57
CA PRO A 44 0.00 12.98 -11.35
C PRO A 44 -0.06 14.52 -11.48
N TRP A 45 -0.10 15.08 -12.69
CA TRP A 45 -0.57 16.43 -12.95
C TRP A 45 -2.08 16.53 -13.24
N SER A 46 -2.81 15.41 -13.33
CA SER A 46 -4.23 15.39 -13.74
C SER A 46 -5.18 14.61 -12.82
N LEU A 47 -4.79 14.30 -11.59
CA LEU A 47 -5.75 13.89 -10.54
C LEU A 47 -5.77 14.96 -9.45
N VAL A 48 -6.59 16.00 -9.60
CA VAL A 48 -7.94 16.12 -8.99
C VAL A 48 -8.63 17.39 -9.50
N THR A 49 -9.65 17.26 -10.36
CA THR A 49 -10.73 18.26 -10.40
C THR A 49 -11.70 17.90 -9.28
N SER A 50 -11.89 18.81 -8.31
CA SER A 50 -13.00 18.67 -7.36
C SER A 50 -14.33 18.60 -8.12
N LYS A 51 -15.38 18.01 -7.52
CA LYS A 51 -16.77 18.02 -8.05
C LYS A 51 -17.30 19.41 -8.44
N ALA A 52 -16.58 20.49 -8.10
CA ALA A 52 -16.91 21.88 -8.39
C ALA A 52 -16.03 22.53 -9.47
N GLY A 53 -15.25 21.77 -10.25
CA GLY A 53 -14.44 22.33 -11.35
C GLY A 53 -13.28 23.22 -10.91
N LYS A 54 -12.92 23.22 -9.63
CA LYS A 54 -11.72 23.90 -9.13
C LYS A 54 -10.57 22.90 -8.97
N PRO A 55 -9.35 23.21 -9.45
CA PRO A 55 -8.18 22.39 -9.22
C PRO A 55 -7.90 22.33 -7.71
N LEU A 56 -7.74 21.12 -7.15
CA LEU A 56 -7.23 21.01 -5.80
C LEU A 56 -5.77 21.42 -5.80
N ALA A 57 -5.42 22.34 -4.92
CA ALA A 57 -4.06 22.78 -4.65
C ALA A 57 -3.24 21.63 -4.05
N GLY A 58 -2.84 20.66 -4.88
CA GLY A 58 -1.66 19.85 -4.62
C GLY A 58 -0.45 20.80 -4.58
N LYS A 59 0.42 20.65 -3.57
CA LYS A 59 1.58 21.52 -3.36
C LYS A 59 2.42 21.56 -4.63
N THR A 60 2.40 22.70 -5.33
CA THR A 60 3.39 23.03 -6.37
C THR A 60 4.78 22.81 -5.78
N PRO A 61 5.72 22.14 -6.48
CA PRO A 61 7.09 22.04 -5.99
C PRO A 61 7.59 23.45 -5.66
N LYS A 62 7.98 23.69 -4.41
CA LYS A 62 8.33 25.05 -3.95
C LYS A 62 9.58 25.61 -4.63
N LYS A 63 10.39 24.77 -5.30
CA LYS A 63 11.58 25.17 -6.06
C LYS A 63 11.79 24.30 -7.30
N GLY A 64 12.17 24.90 -8.43
CA GLY A 64 12.74 24.20 -9.58
C GLY A 64 14.14 23.67 -9.29
N LYS A 65 14.70 22.81 -10.17
CA LYS A 65 16.11 22.36 -10.08
C LYS A 65 17.12 23.51 -10.11
N ASP A 66 16.70 24.69 -10.58
CA ASP A 66 17.46 25.95 -10.62
C ASP A 66 17.30 26.80 -9.35
N GLY A 67 16.54 26.33 -8.35
CA GLY A 67 16.32 27.03 -7.09
C GLY A 67 15.26 28.14 -7.11
N ARG A 68 14.62 28.41 -8.26
CA ARG A 68 13.55 29.42 -8.36
C ARG A 68 12.29 28.97 -7.65
N LYS A 69 11.67 29.88 -6.86
CA LYS A 69 10.37 29.65 -6.24
C LYS A 69 9.26 29.87 -7.27
N TRP A 70 8.37 28.90 -7.40
CA TRP A 70 7.17 28.99 -8.23
C TRP A 70 6.14 29.83 -7.48
N THR A 71 5.76 30.98 -8.03
CA THR A 71 4.92 31.97 -7.35
C THR A 71 3.52 32.08 -7.96
N ASP A 72 3.34 31.67 -9.22
CA ASP A 72 2.06 31.66 -9.90
C ASP A 72 2.01 30.50 -10.93
N PRO A 73 1.29 29.40 -10.65
CA PRO A 73 1.23 28.23 -11.53
C PRO A 73 0.73 28.53 -12.95
N GLU A 74 -0.18 29.51 -13.14
CA GLU A 74 -0.71 29.84 -14.46
C GLU A 74 0.26 30.73 -15.27
N GLN A 75 0.97 31.63 -14.59
CA GLN A 75 1.94 32.52 -15.24
C GLN A 75 3.24 31.76 -15.55
N ASP A 76 3.68 30.88 -14.66
CA ASP A 76 4.88 30.06 -14.82
C ASP A 76 4.69 28.98 -15.91
N ALA A 77 3.48 28.43 -16.08
CA ALA A 77 3.14 27.52 -17.17
C ALA A 77 3.19 28.18 -18.56
N ARG A 78 2.92 29.49 -18.65
CA ARG A 78 3.01 30.26 -19.91
C ARG A 78 4.45 30.61 -20.30
N GLN A 79 5.35 30.73 -19.33
CA GLN A 79 6.76 31.12 -19.56
C GLN A 79 7.68 29.93 -19.84
N LEU A 80 7.20 28.70 -19.67
CA LEU A 80 7.93 27.48 -19.98
C LEU A 80 7.11 26.63 -20.95
N PRO A 81 7.30 26.79 -22.28
CA PRO A 81 6.65 25.95 -23.30
C PRO A 81 6.89 24.44 -23.09
N SER A 82 7.92 24.07 -22.32
CA SER A 82 8.19 22.69 -21.91
C SER A 82 7.19 22.09 -20.91
N LEU A 83 6.42 22.91 -20.19
CA LEU A 83 5.40 22.48 -19.22
C LEU A 83 4.03 22.23 -19.86
N LEU A 84 3.75 22.83 -21.03
CA LEU A 84 2.56 22.55 -21.84
C LEU A 84 2.68 21.27 -22.69
N LYS A 85 3.83 20.59 -22.66
CA LYS A 85 4.13 19.33 -23.39
C LYS A 85 3.38 18.09 -22.88
N VAL A 86 2.16 18.24 -22.35
CA VAL A 86 1.44 17.21 -21.57
C VAL A 86 0.22 16.69 -22.32
N SER A 87 0.36 16.40 -23.63
CA SER A 87 -0.58 15.50 -24.33
C SER A 87 -0.15 14.02 -24.21
N ALA A 88 1.16 13.78 -24.03
CA ALA A 88 1.77 12.44 -24.07
C ALA A 88 1.67 11.64 -22.75
N ILE A 89 1.53 12.32 -21.60
CA ILE A 89 1.44 11.64 -20.29
C ILE A 89 0.03 11.09 -20.00
N THR A 90 -0.79 10.98 -21.04
CA THR A 90 -2.06 10.23 -21.08
C THR A 90 -1.84 8.74 -21.38
N ALA A 91 -0.61 8.36 -21.75
CA ALA A 91 -0.22 7.00 -22.13
C ALA A 91 0.08 6.04 -20.97
N ASN A 92 0.25 6.53 -19.73
CA ASN A 92 0.61 5.65 -18.62
C ASN A 92 -0.57 4.75 -18.25
N THR A 93 -0.30 3.46 -18.12
CA THR A 93 -1.26 2.49 -17.65
C THR A 93 -1.00 2.21 -16.18
N GLY A 94 -2.06 2.40 -15.40
CA GLY A 94 -2.06 2.10 -13.99
C GLY A 94 -2.75 0.80 -13.67
N LEU A 95 -2.28 0.19 -12.59
CA LEU A 95 -2.96 -0.89 -11.91
C LEU A 95 -3.52 -0.34 -10.59
N VAL A 96 -4.82 -0.53 -10.37
CA VAL A 96 -5.45 -0.28 -9.08
C VAL A 96 -5.23 -1.49 -8.19
N MET A 97 -4.79 -1.23 -6.96
CA MET A 97 -4.53 -2.25 -5.98
C MET A 97 -5.72 -2.38 -5.00
N GLY A 98 -5.90 -3.60 -4.52
CA GLY A 98 -6.88 -4.07 -3.56
C GLY A 98 -8.25 -4.41 -4.13
N GLY A 99 -9.23 -4.50 -3.24
CA GLY A 99 -10.54 -5.09 -3.50
C GLY A 99 -10.55 -6.63 -3.41
N PRO A 100 -11.73 -7.26 -3.27
CA PRO A 100 -11.87 -8.71 -3.22
C PRO A 100 -11.35 -9.37 -4.50
N GLY A 101 -10.37 -10.28 -4.40
CA GLY A 101 -9.73 -10.91 -5.57
C GLY A 101 -8.87 -9.97 -6.43
N GLY A 102 -8.61 -8.75 -5.94
CA GLY A 102 -7.82 -7.74 -6.65
C GLY A 102 -6.31 -7.96 -6.60
N PHE A 103 -5.55 -6.96 -7.06
CA PHE A 103 -4.09 -7.00 -7.04
C PHE A 103 -3.50 -6.40 -5.76
N PHE A 104 -2.33 -6.84 -5.35
CA PHE A 104 -1.59 -6.28 -4.23
C PHE A 104 -0.15 -6.01 -4.66
N GLY A 105 0.42 -4.90 -4.24
CA GLY A 105 1.78 -4.52 -4.61
C GLY A 105 2.74 -4.50 -3.44
N LEU A 106 3.97 -4.96 -3.66
CA LEU A 106 5.12 -4.70 -2.80
C LEU A 106 6.03 -3.72 -3.52
N ASP A 107 6.05 -2.46 -3.08
CA ASP A 107 6.81 -1.36 -3.71
C ASP A 107 8.01 -1.02 -2.82
N ILE A 108 9.20 -1.32 -3.32
CA ILE A 108 10.47 -1.12 -2.61
C ILE A 108 11.20 0.03 -3.28
N ASP A 109 11.43 1.11 -2.55
CA ASP A 109 12.22 2.28 -2.97
C ASP A 109 13.55 2.24 -2.21
N PHE A 110 14.69 2.25 -2.89
CA PHE A 110 16.01 2.01 -2.32
C PHE A 110 17.09 2.86 -2.97
N SER A 111 18.18 3.04 -2.25
CA SER A 111 19.35 3.72 -2.77
C SER A 111 20.00 2.85 -3.86
N PRO A 112 20.42 3.40 -5.02
CA PRO A 112 20.93 2.60 -6.14
C PRO A 112 22.11 1.67 -5.81
N ASP A 113 22.93 2.03 -4.83
CA ASP A 113 24.05 1.23 -4.31
C ASP A 113 23.61 0.07 -3.39
N LYS A 114 22.30 -0.06 -3.17
CA LYS A 114 21.65 -1.04 -2.28
C LYS A 114 20.66 -1.93 -3.05
N GLY A 115 20.88 -2.08 -4.36
CA GLY A 115 20.06 -2.96 -5.21
C GLY A 115 20.04 -4.39 -4.71
N ASP A 116 21.19 -4.93 -4.33
CA ASP A 116 21.31 -6.30 -3.83
C ASP A 116 20.48 -6.52 -2.56
N ASP A 117 20.42 -5.53 -1.65
CA ASP A 117 19.60 -5.62 -0.43
C ASP A 117 18.10 -5.65 -0.78
N ALA A 118 17.66 -4.82 -1.73
CA ALA A 118 16.27 -4.77 -2.17
C ALA A 118 15.83 -6.01 -2.95
N GLU A 119 16.71 -6.55 -3.80
CA GLU A 119 16.50 -7.83 -4.48
C GLU A 119 16.47 -8.97 -3.47
N HIS A 120 17.37 -8.98 -2.48
CA HIS A 120 17.36 -9.96 -1.41
C HIS A 120 16.06 -9.94 -0.58
N VAL A 121 15.55 -8.75 -0.23
CA VAL A 121 14.23 -8.63 0.41
C VAL A 121 13.16 -9.28 -0.46
N LEU A 122 13.17 -8.98 -1.76
CA LEU A 122 12.18 -9.52 -2.68
C LEU A 122 12.29 -11.05 -2.82
N ASP A 123 13.50 -11.59 -2.92
CA ASP A 123 13.78 -13.04 -2.99
C ASP A 123 13.30 -13.77 -1.73
N GLU A 124 13.70 -13.32 -0.55
CA GLU A 124 13.28 -13.96 0.70
C GLU A 124 11.77 -13.86 0.92
N THR A 125 11.18 -12.76 0.46
CA THR A 125 9.74 -12.55 0.50
C THR A 125 9.01 -13.48 -0.48
N ALA A 126 9.57 -13.69 -1.68
CA ALA A 126 9.04 -14.64 -2.67
C ALA A 126 9.21 -16.10 -2.23
N GLU A 127 10.32 -16.43 -1.57
CA GLU A 127 10.55 -17.75 -0.98
C GLU A 127 9.53 -18.03 0.13
N ALA A 128 9.30 -17.06 1.02
CA ALA A 128 8.27 -17.15 2.06
C ALA A 128 6.87 -17.40 1.48
N ALA A 129 6.63 -16.94 0.26
CA ALA A 129 5.41 -17.18 -0.53
C ALA A 129 5.33 -18.59 -1.15
N GLY A 130 6.30 -19.45 -0.89
CA GLY A 130 6.33 -20.80 -1.45
C GLY A 130 6.67 -20.82 -2.94
N HIS A 131 7.24 -19.73 -3.46
CA HIS A 131 7.58 -19.60 -4.88
C HIS A 131 9.05 -19.93 -5.20
N GLY A 132 9.88 -20.30 -4.22
CA GLY A 132 11.33 -20.57 -4.44
C GLY A 132 12.09 -19.30 -4.84
N GLU A 133 13.30 -19.43 -5.41
CA GLU A 133 14.15 -18.34 -5.99
C GLU A 133 13.50 -17.65 -7.23
N ALA A 134 12.18 -17.49 -7.25
CA ALA A 134 11.36 -17.11 -8.41
C ALA A 134 11.24 -15.60 -8.62
N LEU A 135 12.35 -14.90 -8.57
CA LEU A 135 12.50 -13.65 -9.32
C LEU A 135 12.75 -13.95 -10.82
N GLU A 136 13.39 -15.07 -11.15
CA GLU A 136 13.72 -15.45 -12.52
C GLU A 136 12.63 -16.30 -13.21
N ASN A 137 11.78 -17.00 -12.44
CA ASN A 137 10.77 -17.92 -12.97
C ASN A 137 9.46 -17.23 -13.36
N ALA A 138 9.50 -16.26 -14.29
CA ALA A 138 8.43 -15.82 -15.22
C ALA A 138 6.98 -15.55 -14.71
N THR A 139 6.62 -15.72 -13.44
CA THR A 139 5.25 -15.66 -12.94
C THR A 139 4.99 -14.47 -12.03
N LEU A 140 6.03 -13.92 -11.39
CA LEU A 140 5.94 -12.70 -10.60
C LEU A 140 6.26 -11.48 -11.49
N PRO A 141 5.29 -10.62 -11.81
CA PRO A 141 5.56 -9.41 -12.58
C PRO A 141 6.32 -8.43 -11.70
N VAL A 142 7.59 -8.19 -12.02
CA VAL A 142 8.44 -7.23 -11.29
C VAL A 142 8.72 -6.04 -12.19
N ARG A 143 8.33 -4.86 -11.73
CA ARG A 143 8.65 -3.61 -12.40
C ARG A 143 10.02 -3.13 -11.91
N LYS A 144 11.01 -3.17 -12.81
CA LYS A 144 12.28 -2.43 -12.68
C LYS A 144 12.16 -1.14 -13.49
N ARG A 145 12.64 -0.01 -12.97
CA ARG A 145 12.76 1.22 -13.78
C ARG A 145 14.15 1.27 -14.39
N SER A 146 14.24 1.38 -15.72
CA SER A 146 15.52 1.42 -16.44
C SER A 146 16.42 2.59 -16.05
N ASN A 147 15.84 3.70 -15.59
CA ASN A 147 16.54 4.95 -15.27
C ASN A 147 16.54 5.29 -13.77
N ASP A 148 15.91 4.46 -12.97
CA ASP A 148 15.75 4.62 -11.52
C ASP A 148 15.84 3.23 -10.90
N PRO A 149 17.03 2.59 -10.97
CA PRO A 149 17.20 1.21 -10.53
C PRO A 149 16.82 1.04 -9.06
N GLY A 150 16.79 2.14 -8.29
CA GLY A 150 16.34 2.23 -6.91
C GLY A 150 14.85 1.97 -6.66
N ARG A 151 14.08 1.39 -7.60
CA ARG A 151 12.69 1.03 -7.30
C ARG A 151 12.24 -0.26 -7.94
N LEU A 152 11.73 -1.16 -7.10
CA LEU A 152 11.13 -2.43 -7.46
C LEU A 152 9.65 -2.40 -7.10
N LEU A 153 8.80 -2.94 -7.96
CA LEU A 153 7.40 -3.24 -7.61
C LEU A 153 7.09 -4.67 -8.02
N ALA A 154 6.77 -5.51 -7.04
CA ALA A 154 6.24 -6.86 -7.26
C ALA A 154 4.72 -6.88 -7.11
N ILE A 155 4.04 -7.64 -7.96
CA ILE A 155 2.58 -7.68 -8.04
C ILE A 155 2.06 -9.08 -7.73
N PHE A 156 1.12 -9.13 -6.78
CA PHE A 156 0.45 -10.33 -6.30
C PHE A 156 -1.06 -10.23 -6.53
N ARG A 157 -1.77 -11.35 -6.40
CA ARG A 157 -3.24 -11.42 -6.40
C ARG A 157 -3.76 -11.69 -4.99
N ALA A 158 -4.84 -11.05 -4.57
CA ALA A 158 -5.56 -11.42 -3.36
C ALA A 158 -6.40 -12.69 -3.62
N PRO A 159 -6.68 -13.53 -2.59
CA PRO A 159 -7.62 -14.62 -2.73
C PRO A 159 -9.00 -14.11 -3.16
N GLU A 160 -9.77 -14.93 -3.88
CA GLU A 160 -11.12 -14.57 -4.30
C GLU A 160 -11.99 -14.24 -3.08
N GLY A 161 -12.74 -13.13 -3.16
CA GLY A 161 -13.58 -12.67 -2.06
C GLY A 161 -12.82 -12.05 -0.87
N VAL A 162 -11.49 -12.09 -0.86
CA VAL A 162 -10.67 -11.60 0.26
C VAL A 162 -10.07 -10.24 -0.06
N SER A 163 -10.24 -9.27 0.84
CA SER A 163 -9.49 -8.02 0.83
C SER A 163 -8.31 -8.14 1.78
N LEU A 164 -7.09 -7.94 1.26
CA LEU A 164 -5.90 -7.95 2.10
C LEU A 164 -5.77 -6.63 2.90
N PRO A 165 -5.30 -6.69 4.16
CA PRO A 165 -5.03 -5.50 4.92
C PRO A 165 -3.85 -4.72 4.32
N ILE A 166 -3.90 -3.39 4.42
CA ILE A 166 -2.74 -2.56 4.11
C ILE A 166 -1.81 -2.63 5.31
N LEU A 167 -0.61 -3.18 5.10
CA LEU A 167 0.39 -3.25 6.14
C LEU A 167 1.13 -1.92 6.28
N PRO A 168 1.62 -1.59 7.48
CA PRO A 168 2.49 -0.44 7.70
C PRO A 168 3.75 -0.52 6.83
N SER A 169 4.19 0.65 6.34
CA SER A 169 5.43 0.78 5.60
C SER A 169 6.64 0.51 6.49
N ILE A 170 7.69 -0.06 5.92
CA ILE A 170 8.95 -0.33 6.61
C ILE A 170 9.98 0.66 6.06
N SER A 171 10.57 1.48 6.92
CA SER A 171 11.62 2.41 6.55
C SER A 171 12.94 1.97 7.17
N CYS A 172 13.95 1.75 6.35
CA CYS A 172 15.28 1.32 6.75
C CYS A 172 16.33 2.34 6.28
N ASP A 173 17.59 2.08 6.58
CA ASP A 173 18.71 2.95 6.21
C ASP A 173 18.97 2.98 4.71
N TRP A 174 18.66 1.89 4.00
CA TRP A 174 18.84 1.79 2.55
C TRP A 174 17.61 2.13 1.72
N GLY A 175 16.41 2.13 2.31
CA GLY A 175 15.17 2.30 1.54
C GLY A 175 13.86 2.27 2.33
N ASN A 176 12.75 2.24 1.61
CA ASN A 176 11.40 2.09 2.11
C ASN A 176 10.70 0.94 1.40
N ILE A 177 9.91 0.19 2.15
CA ILE A 177 9.08 -0.91 1.66
C ILE A 177 7.63 -0.55 1.95
N ASP A 178 6.85 -0.38 0.89
CA ASP A 178 5.45 0.00 0.94
C ASP A 178 4.55 -1.13 0.43
N TRP A 179 3.47 -1.40 1.15
CA TRP A 179 2.45 -2.37 0.75
C TRP A 179 1.28 -1.64 0.10
N LEU A 180 1.07 -1.90 -1.20
CA LEU A 180 0.03 -1.28 -1.99
C LEU A 180 -1.23 -2.17 -1.98
N GLY A 181 -2.19 -1.84 -1.14
CA GLY A 181 -3.52 -2.47 -1.08
C GLY A 181 -4.65 -1.55 -1.54
N THR A 182 -5.85 -1.77 -1.00
CA THR A 182 -7.08 -1.07 -1.40
C THR A 182 -6.94 0.45 -1.46
N GLY A 183 -7.31 1.04 -2.60
CA GLY A 183 -7.25 2.49 -2.81
C GLY A 183 -5.87 3.03 -3.18
N ARG A 184 -4.86 2.16 -3.31
CA ARG A 184 -3.56 2.50 -3.88
C ARG A 184 -3.52 2.16 -5.37
N GLN A 185 -2.58 2.77 -6.07
CA GLN A 185 -2.36 2.51 -7.50
C GLN A 185 -0.87 2.56 -7.80
N ALA A 186 -0.46 1.83 -8.83
CA ALA A 186 0.89 1.88 -9.36
C ALA A 186 0.88 2.03 -10.88
N VAL A 187 1.86 2.75 -11.42
CA VAL A 187 2.12 2.75 -12.86
C VAL A 187 2.86 1.46 -13.20
N ILE A 188 2.30 0.69 -14.13
CA ILE A 188 2.80 -0.63 -14.54
C ILE A 188 3.33 -0.65 -15.98
N ASP A 189 2.87 0.28 -16.82
CA ASP A 189 3.40 0.52 -18.16
C ASP A 189 3.33 2.01 -18.47
N GLY A 190 4.35 2.55 -19.13
CA GLY A 190 4.38 3.93 -19.59
C GLY A 190 5.74 4.60 -19.40
N TRP A 191 5.70 5.90 -19.17
CA TRP A 191 6.88 6.76 -19.16
C TRP A 191 7.01 7.51 -17.84
N HIS A 192 8.23 7.55 -17.30
CA HIS A 192 8.53 8.39 -16.15
C HIS A 192 8.89 9.81 -16.61
N LYS A 193 8.43 10.82 -15.86
CA LYS A 193 8.64 12.24 -16.16
C LYS A 193 10.10 12.70 -16.21
N SER A 194 11.03 11.91 -15.66
CA SER A 194 12.44 12.32 -15.53
C SER A 194 13.25 12.14 -16.82
N ALA A 195 12.78 11.33 -17.79
CA ALA A 195 13.43 11.23 -19.10
C ALA A 195 12.39 10.99 -20.20
N MET A 196 12.03 12.07 -20.88
CA MET A 196 11.09 12.08 -22.01
C MET A 196 11.76 11.69 -23.34
N ASP A 197 13.05 11.31 -23.30
CA ASP A 197 13.86 10.85 -24.43
C ASP A 197 13.74 9.33 -24.68
N GLY A 198 12.86 8.65 -23.94
CA GLY A 198 12.66 7.21 -24.05
C GLY A 198 13.54 6.37 -23.12
N SER A 199 14.50 6.97 -22.40
CA SER A 199 15.39 6.23 -21.51
C SER A 199 14.73 5.79 -20.19
N ALA A 200 13.56 6.36 -19.87
CA ALA A 200 12.82 6.16 -18.63
C ALA A 200 11.48 5.42 -18.80
N ARG A 201 11.51 4.33 -19.58
CA ARG A 201 10.32 3.48 -19.75
C ARG A 201 10.07 2.70 -18.46
N ILE A 202 8.81 2.69 -18.03
CA ILE A 202 8.33 1.87 -16.93
C ILE A 202 7.67 0.65 -17.56
N VAL A 203 8.22 -0.54 -17.32
CA VAL A 203 7.64 -1.80 -17.81
C VAL A 203 7.80 -2.87 -16.73
N CYS A 204 6.77 -3.67 -16.51
CA CYS A 204 6.89 -4.92 -15.75
C CYS A 204 7.69 -5.94 -16.55
N VAL A 205 8.50 -6.75 -15.87
CA VAL A 205 9.23 -7.86 -16.46
C VAL A 205 8.86 -9.14 -15.68
N PRO A 206 8.27 -10.15 -16.33
CA PRO A 206 7.70 -10.07 -17.68
C PRO A 206 6.56 -9.03 -17.77
N PRO A 207 6.26 -8.50 -18.97
CA PRO A 207 5.14 -7.59 -19.14
C PRO A 207 3.85 -8.22 -18.65
N LEU A 208 3.02 -7.48 -17.93
CA LEU A 208 1.73 -8.00 -17.45
C LEU A 208 0.81 -8.49 -18.57
N THR A 209 0.98 -7.98 -19.80
CA THR A 209 0.27 -8.47 -20.99
C THR A 209 0.63 -9.89 -21.39
N ASP A 210 1.82 -10.33 -20.97
CA ASP A 210 2.41 -11.60 -21.38
C ASP A 210 2.32 -12.61 -20.23
N CYS A 211 1.98 -12.13 -19.02
CA CYS A 211 1.67 -12.96 -17.87
C CYS A 211 0.28 -13.58 -18.01
N ASP A 212 0.18 -14.88 -17.77
CA ASP A 212 -1.11 -15.49 -17.44
C ASP A 212 -1.53 -14.99 -16.04
N PRO A 213 -2.59 -14.18 -15.89
CA PRO A 213 -2.91 -13.58 -14.61
C PRO A 213 -3.43 -14.61 -13.59
N LEU A 214 -3.78 -15.83 -14.04
CA LEU A 214 -4.06 -16.96 -13.14
C LEU A 214 -2.78 -17.56 -12.53
N LYS A 215 -1.62 -17.32 -13.14
CA LYS A 215 -0.31 -17.74 -12.64
C LYS A 215 0.36 -16.70 -11.76
N ILE A 216 -0.21 -15.49 -11.64
CA ILE A 216 0.27 -14.50 -10.68
C ILE A 216 0.07 -15.06 -9.26
N PRO A 217 1.12 -15.08 -8.42
CA PRO A 217 1.06 -15.52 -7.03
C PRO A 217 -0.14 -15.00 -6.24
N VAL A 218 -0.80 -15.89 -5.50
CA VAL A 218 -1.86 -15.52 -4.56
C VAL A 218 -1.26 -15.23 -3.20
N LEU A 219 -1.52 -14.04 -2.68
CA LEU A 219 -1.03 -13.57 -1.41
C LEU A 219 -2.12 -13.74 -0.34
N THR A 220 -2.06 -14.80 0.46
CA THR A 220 -3.00 -14.97 1.59
C THR A 220 -2.67 -14.01 2.74
N PRO A 221 -3.60 -13.73 3.67
CA PRO A 221 -3.30 -12.90 4.86
C PRO A 221 -2.13 -13.43 5.69
N GLU A 222 -2.03 -14.74 5.88
CA GLU A 222 -0.95 -15.39 6.63
C GLU A 222 0.38 -15.20 5.91
N LEU A 223 0.37 -15.33 4.59
CA LEU A 223 1.56 -15.12 3.78
C LEU A 223 1.99 -13.65 3.79
N LEU A 224 1.06 -12.72 3.66
CA LEU A 224 1.33 -11.29 3.76
C LEU A 224 1.96 -10.93 5.11
N ALA A 225 1.46 -11.51 6.21
CA ALA A 225 2.06 -11.33 7.53
C ALA A 225 3.49 -11.92 7.62
N LYS A 226 3.73 -13.10 7.05
CA LYS A 226 5.07 -13.72 6.99
C LYS A 226 6.05 -12.88 6.18
N MET A 227 5.61 -12.39 5.01
CA MET A 227 6.37 -11.52 4.13
C MET A 227 6.76 -10.22 4.85
N HIS A 228 5.84 -9.60 5.58
CA HIS A 228 6.11 -8.40 6.38
C HIS A 228 7.12 -8.66 7.51
N ALA A 229 6.93 -9.75 8.25
CA ALA A 229 7.86 -10.14 9.30
C ALA A 229 9.27 -10.41 8.73
N ARG A 230 9.37 -11.00 7.54
CA ARG A 230 10.64 -11.23 6.87
C ARG A 230 11.29 -9.93 6.42
N ALA A 231 10.53 -9.03 5.80
CA ALA A 231 10.98 -7.69 5.44
C ALA A 231 11.50 -6.88 6.65
N LEU A 232 10.90 -7.05 7.83
CA LEU A 232 11.42 -6.46 9.07
C LEU A 232 12.74 -7.11 9.52
N ALA A 233 12.89 -8.43 9.36
CA ALA A 233 14.07 -9.16 9.77
C ALA A 233 15.31 -8.81 8.93
N VAL A 234 15.14 -8.63 7.61
CA VAL A 234 16.23 -8.22 6.69
C VAL A 234 16.58 -6.74 6.78
N CYS A 235 15.76 -5.94 7.46
CA CYS A 235 15.99 -4.51 7.67
C CYS A 235 16.25 -4.22 9.16
N PRO A 236 17.41 -4.61 9.71
CA PRO A 236 17.72 -4.39 11.12
C PRO A 236 17.71 -2.89 11.45
N GLY A 237 16.95 -2.53 12.49
CA GLY A 237 16.75 -1.12 12.89
C GLY A 237 15.69 -0.38 12.07
N ALA A 238 14.93 -1.08 11.22
CA ALA A 238 13.83 -0.48 10.50
C ALA A 238 12.79 0.13 11.43
N LYS A 239 12.24 1.25 10.99
CA LYS A 239 11.13 1.94 11.62
C LYS A 239 9.87 1.59 10.87
N ILE A 240 8.85 1.18 11.62
CA ILE A 240 7.53 1.02 11.05
C ILE A 240 6.87 2.39 10.96
N VAL A 241 6.40 2.75 9.77
CA VAL A 241 5.76 4.03 9.48
C VAL A 241 4.30 3.75 9.13
N SER A 242 3.35 4.42 9.78
CA SER A 242 1.95 4.27 9.41
C SER A 242 1.75 4.77 7.97
N SER A 243 1.01 4.00 7.17
CA SER A 243 0.84 4.22 5.71
C SER A 243 0.16 5.56 5.36
N GLU A 244 -0.43 6.25 6.34
CA GLU A 244 -1.03 7.58 6.15
C GLU A 244 -0.01 8.72 6.29
N THR A 245 1.15 8.49 6.92
CA THR A 245 2.11 9.58 7.23
C THR A 245 2.91 10.05 6.01
N GLN A 246 2.91 9.32 4.89
CA GLN A 246 3.58 9.78 3.66
C GLN A 246 2.76 10.83 2.88
N GLY A 247 1.55 11.15 3.34
CA GLY A 247 0.81 12.34 2.92
C GLY A 247 1.41 13.64 3.46
N ASN A 248 2.42 14.18 2.77
CA ASN A 248 2.64 15.63 2.67
C ASN A 248 3.02 16.41 3.97
N GLY A 249 4.06 16.00 4.69
CA GLY A 249 4.95 16.91 5.46
C GLY A 249 4.30 18.06 6.27
N GLY A 250 3.33 17.72 7.13
CA GLY A 250 2.81 18.60 8.18
C GLY A 250 3.57 18.40 9.48
N ALA A 251 3.85 19.48 10.21
CA ALA A 251 4.59 19.46 11.47
C ALA A 251 3.97 18.48 12.48
N ARG A 252 4.78 17.53 12.96
CA ARG A 252 4.44 16.61 14.06
C ARG A 252 4.13 17.42 15.34
N PRO A 253 2.99 17.21 16.03
CA PRO A 253 2.85 17.69 17.40
C PRO A 253 3.84 16.92 18.28
N LYS A 254 4.62 17.64 19.09
CA LYS A 254 5.54 17.07 20.08
C LYS A 254 4.74 16.50 21.26
N SER A 255 4.21 15.28 21.14
CA SER A 255 3.63 14.57 22.28
C SER A 255 4.73 13.83 23.04
N GLY A 256 5.41 14.56 23.93
CA GLY A 256 6.24 13.99 25.00
C GLY A 256 5.39 13.38 26.12
N LEU A 257 4.44 12.51 25.78
CA LEU A 257 3.70 11.72 26.77
C LEU A 257 4.55 10.51 27.14
N ASN A 258 4.93 10.43 28.41
CA ASN A 258 5.63 9.30 28.99
C ASN A 258 4.75 8.04 28.84
N ARG A 259 5.11 7.17 27.90
CA ARG A 259 4.40 5.93 27.58
C ARG A 259 4.78 4.87 28.62
N ASN A 260 4.18 4.94 29.80
CA ASN A 260 4.35 3.90 30.81
C ASN A 260 3.43 2.71 30.48
N PHE A 261 3.74 1.99 29.40
CA PHE A 261 3.25 0.61 29.27
C PHE A 261 3.87 -0.22 30.42
N SER A 262 3.23 -1.34 30.78
CA SER A 262 3.82 -2.26 31.76
C SER A 262 5.24 -2.66 31.31
N ALA A 263 6.09 -3.10 32.25
CA ALA A 263 7.44 -3.58 31.92
C ALA A 263 7.45 -4.88 31.08
N GLU A 264 6.28 -5.41 30.72
CA GLU A 264 6.14 -6.61 29.90
C GLU A 264 6.52 -6.31 28.44
N PRO A 265 7.08 -7.27 27.69
CA PRO A 265 7.32 -7.08 26.26
C PRO A 265 5.98 -7.01 25.50
N PRO A 266 5.91 -6.27 24.38
CA PRO A 266 4.70 -6.25 23.55
C PRO A 266 4.43 -7.64 22.97
N VAL A 267 3.17 -8.04 22.95
CA VAL A 267 2.75 -9.35 22.44
C VAL A 267 3.04 -9.47 20.94
N PRO A 268 3.59 -10.60 20.46
CA PRO A 268 3.85 -10.82 19.03
C PRO A 268 2.57 -10.81 18.19
N LEU A 269 2.69 -10.39 16.92
CA LEU A 269 1.56 -10.35 15.98
C LEU A 269 0.82 -11.69 15.87
N ALA A 270 1.55 -12.81 15.78
CA ALA A 270 0.96 -14.14 15.61
C ALA A 270 -0.06 -14.47 16.71
N GLU A 271 0.25 -14.16 17.97
CA GLU A 271 -0.66 -14.39 19.09
C GLU A 271 -1.88 -13.46 19.06
N LEU A 272 -1.69 -12.20 18.63
CA LEU A 272 -2.79 -11.26 18.47
C LEU A 272 -3.74 -11.68 17.34
N LEU A 273 -3.22 -12.25 16.25
CA LEU A 273 -4.03 -12.78 15.17
C LEU A 273 -4.87 -13.98 15.64
N VAL A 274 -4.27 -14.92 16.39
CA VAL A 274 -5.01 -16.04 16.99
C VAL A 274 -6.18 -15.54 17.86
N VAL A 275 -5.92 -14.56 18.71
CA VAL A 275 -6.95 -13.95 19.56
C VAL A 275 -8.02 -13.24 18.75
N ALA A 276 -7.62 -12.45 17.75
CA ALA A 276 -8.54 -11.75 16.87
C ALA A 276 -9.43 -12.72 16.09
N ASP A 277 -8.93 -13.90 15.74
CA ASP A 277 -9.69 -14.96 15.09
C ASP A 277 -10.64 -15.73 16.05
N ALA A 278 -10.25 -15.94 17.30
CA ALA A 278 -11.12 -16.59 18.27
C ALA A 278 -12.21 -15.66 18.84
N LEU A 279 -11.96 -14.34 18.88
CA LEU A 279 -12.89 -13.37 19.44
C LEU A 279 -14.02 -13.05 18.44
N PRO A 280 -15.31 -13.23 18.79
CA PRO A 280 -16.41 -12.84 17.92
C PRO A 280 -16.53 -11.32 17.84
N ASN A 281 -17.14 -10.82 16.76
CA ASN A 281 -17.45 -9.41 16.61
C ASN A 281 -18.77 -9.23 15.84
N THR A 282 -19.89 -9.49 16.51
CA THR A 282 -21.21 -9.59 15.86
C THR A 282 -22.07 -8.33 16.00
N VAL A 283 -21.63 -7.34 16.78
CA VAL A 283 -22.42 -6.14 17.08
C VAL A 283 -21.60 -4.89 16.84
N PHE A 284 -22.00 -4.09 15.85
CA PHE A 284 -21.47 -2.74 15.67
C PHE A 284 -22.20 -1.76 16.58
N GLY A 285 -21.46 -1.14 17.49
CA GLY A 285 -21.96 0.00 18.25
C GLY A 285 -20.79 0.88 18.65
N TRP A 286 -20.70 2.06 18.05
CA TRP A 286 -19.84 3.13 18.55
C TRP A 286 -20.19 3.46 20.01
N ASP A 287 -21.48 3.53 20.31
CA ASP A 287 -22.01 3.86 21.64
C ASP A 287 -21.97 2.70 22.65
N SER A 288 -21.84 1.44 22.18
CA SER A 288 -21.85 0.28 23.07
C SER A 288 -20.48 0.00 23.74
N GLY A 289 -19.45 0.79 23.43
CA GLY A 289 -18.10 0.69 24.01
C GLY A 289 -17.31 -0.54 23.57
N HIS A 290 -17.97 -1.65 23.19
CA HIS A 290 -17.33 -2.94 22.94
C HIS A 290 -16.22 -2.89 21.87
N TRP A 291 -16.47 -2.23 20.74
CA TRP A 291 -15.47 -2.12 19.66
C TRP A 291 -14.27 -1.27 20.08
N GLY A 292 -14.53 -0.11 20.68
CA GLY A 292 -13.47 0.78 21.18
C GLY A 292 -12.66 0.15 22.31
N ASP A 293 -13.31 -0.51 23.27
CA ASP A 293 -12.68 -1.20 24.39
C ASP A 293 -11.83 -2.38 23.93
N THR A 294 -12.27 -3.09 22.90
CA THR A 294 -11.50 -4.19 22.32
C THR A 294 -10.31 -3.66 21.52
N GLY A 295 -10.48 -2.56 20.77
CA GLY A 295 -9.36 -1.86 20.15
C GLY A 295 -8.30 -1.42 21.16
N LEU A 296 -8.72 -0.88 22.31
CA LEU A 296 -7.81 -0.49 23.40
C LEU A 296 -7.03 -1.70 23.94
N ARG A 297 -7.67 -2.87 24.00
CA ARG A 297 -7.00 -4.12 24.40
C ARG A 297 -5.93 -4.55 23.40
N PHE A 298 -6.22 -4.53 22.10
CA PHE A 298 -5.22 -4.80 21.07
C PHE A 298 -4.07 -3.80 21.13
N PHE A 299 -4.38 -2.51 21.23
CA PHE A 299 -3.40 -1.44 21.34
C PHE A 299 -2.50 -1.63 22.57
N ALA A 300 -3.07 -1.92 23.73
CA ALA A 300 -2.30 -2.17 24.95
C ALA A 300 -1.44 -3.41 24.83
N ALA A 301 -1.97 -4.52 24.28
CA ALA A 301 -1.25 -5.79 24.15
C ALA A 301 0.00 -5.65 23.27
N CYS A 302 -0.06 -4.83 22.23
CA CYS A 302 1.06 -4.59 21.33
C CYS A 302 1.85 -3.31 21.66
N HIS A 303 1.58 -2.62 22.76
CA HIS A 303 2.20 -1.34 23.12
C HIS A 303 2.06 -0.27 22.02
N GLY A 304 0.94 -0.27 21.30
CA GLY A 304 0.66 0.62 20.17
C GLY A 304 1.51 0.32 18.92
N GLN A 305 2.23 -0.81 18.88
CA GLN A 305 3.02 -1.17 17.70
C GLN A 305 2.11 -1.31 16.48
N PRO A 306 2.54 -0.85 15.28
CA PRO A 306 1.67 -0.83 14.11
C PRO A 306 1.17 -2.20 13.65
N TYR A 307 1.87 -3.29 13.98
CA TYR A 307 1.39 -4.64 13.68
C TYR A 307 0.11 -4.98 14.47
N GLY A 308 -0.10 -4.42 15.66
CA GLY A 308 -1.32 -4.68 16.44
C GLY A 308 -2.58 -4.12 15.78
N LEU A 309 -2.45 -3.07 14.96
CA LEU A 309 -3.53 -2.54 14.14
C LEU A 309 -4.04 -3.59 13.16
N LEU A 310 -3.19 -4.50 12.68
CA LEU A 310 -3.59 -5.58 11.77
C LEU A 310 -4.53 -6.57 12.45
N ALA A 311 -4.19 -6.99 13.68
CA ALA A 311 -5.05 -7.88 14.45
C ALA A 311 -6.38 -7.20 14.82
N PHE A 312 -6.33 -5.91 15.19
CA PHE A 312 -7.54 -5.14 15.45
C PHE A 312 -8.40 -4.95 14.19
N ALA A 313 -7.80 -4.68 13.03
CA ALA A 313 -8.49 -4.58 11.75
C ALA A 313 -9.13 -5.93 11.38
N MET A 314 -8.38 -7.03 11.49
CA MET A 314 -8.90 -8.37 11.22
C MET A 314 -10.10 -8.71 12.11
N TRP A 315 -10.01 -8.46 13.42
CA TRP A 315 -11.14 -8.65 14.33
C TRP A 315 -12.31 -7.71 13.98
N SER A 316 -12.02 -6.45 13.64
CA SER A 316 -13.04 -5.47 13.24
C SER A 316 -13.83 -5.94 12.03
N HIS A 317 -13.17 -6.51 11.02
CA HIS A 317 -13.79 -6.98 9.77
C HIS A 317 -14.85 -8.08 9.95
N LYS A 318 -14.93 -8.73 11.11
CA LYS A 318 -15.95 -9.75 11.42
C LYS A 318 -17.35 -9.19 11.65
N ILE A 319 -17.50 -7.87 11.76
CA ILE A 319 -18.80 -7.23 11.88
C ILE A 319 -19.50 -7.30 10.51
N ASP A 320 -20.49 -8.20 10.39
CA ASP A 320 -21.34 -8.33 9.18
C ASP A 320 -22.02 -7.02 8.77
N ALA A 321 -22.23 -6.11 9.72
CA ALA A 321 -22.82 -4.79 9.50
C ALA A 321 -21.83 -3.72 8.99
N ILE A 322 -20.57 -4.07 8.67
CA ILE A 322 -19.59 -3.12 8.15
C ILE A 322 -20.09 -2.54 6.85
N ARG A 323 -20.57 -1.32 6.97
CA ARG A 323 -20.75 -0.40 5.86
C ARG A 323 -19.34 -0.07 5.31
N PRO A 324 -19.19 0.16 3.99
CA PRO A 324 -17.89 0.41 3.35
C PRO A 324 -17.05 1.56 3.97
N ASP A 325 -17.65 2.44 4.76
CA ASP A 325 -17.04 3.57 5.45
C ASP A 325 -16.30 3.20 6.76
N VAL A 326 -16.56 2.03 7.36
CA VAL A 326 -15.94 1.60 8.64
C VAL A 326 -14.47 1.18 8.48
N VAL A 327 -14.02 0.89 7.26
CA VAL A 327 -12.61 0.53 6.97
C VAL A 327 -11.64 1.66 7.35
N HIS A 328 -12.08 2.92 7.32
CA HIS A 328 -11.27 4.05 7.76
C HIS A 328 -11.32 4.28 9.28
N ASP A 329 -12.27 3.68 9.98
CA ASP A 329 -12.53 3.99 11.39
C ASP A 329 -11.55 3.31 12.34
N TYR A 330 -11.07 2.08 12.06
CA TYR A 330 -10.06 1.43 12.93
C TYR A 330 -8.70 2.14 12.90
N VAL A 331 -8.30 2.72 11.76
CA VAL A 331 -7.03 3.48 11.66
C VAL A 331 -7.15 4.77 12.46
N ARG A 332 -8.19 5.58 12.20
CA ARG A 332 -8.45 6.81 12.97
C ARG A 332 -8.50 6.52 14.46
N ARG A 333 -9.22 5.46 14.85
CA ARG A 333 -9.35 5.08 16.25
C ARG A 333 -8.02 4.64 16.87
N TRP A 334 -7.17 3.94 16.12
CA TRP A 334 -5.84 3.56 16.58
C TRP A 334 -4.98 4.80 16.88
N GLU A 335 -5.02 5.80 16.01
CA GLU A 335 -4.32 7.08 16.21
C GLU A 335 -4.85 7.84 17.44
N GLU A 336 -6.17 7.83 17.68
CA GLU A 336 -6.76 8.40 18.89
C GLU A 336 -6.21 7.72 20.16
N MET A 337 -5.99 6.39 20.13
CA MET A 337 -5.41 5.64 21.24
C MET A 337 -3.93 5.97 21.48
N GLU A 338 -3.17 6.35 20.45
CA GLU A 338 -1.80 6.84 20.63
C GLU A 338 -1.74 8.13 21.47
N GLY A 339 -2.77 8.98 21.38
CA GLY A 339 -2.88 10.20 22.17
C GLY A 339 -3.21 9.97 23.63
N CYS A 340 -3.89 8.87 23.97
CA CYS A 340 -4.31 8.52 25.32
C CYS A 340 -4.23 6.99 25.52
N PRO A 341 -3.02 6.45 25.71
CA PRO A 341 -2.83 5.00 25.79
C PRO A 341 -3.47 4.44 27.06
N PRO A 342 -4.14 3.27 26.99
CA PRO A 342 -4.71 2.61 28.17
C PRO A 342 -3.61 1.96 29.03
N ASP A 343 -3.80 1.94 30.35
CA ASP A 343 -2.80 1.46 31.33
C ASP A 343 -3.23 0.20 32.11
N ARG A 344 -4.47 -0.28 31.94
CA ARG A 344 -5.06 -1.40 32.70
C ARG A 344 -5.73 -2.47 31.84
N THR A 345 -5.24 -2.66 30.63
CA THR A 345 -5.81 -3.60 29.66
C THR A 345 -4.72 -4.24 28.82
N GLY A 346 -5.06 -5.15 27.90
CA GLY A 346 -4.08 -5.83 27.06
C GLY A 346 -4.43 -7.29 26.80
N MET A 347 -3.40 -8.12 26.64
CA MET A 347 -3.55 -9.52 26.22
C MET A 347 -4.40 -10.35 27.17
N GLY A 348 -4.18 -10.22 28.49
CA GLY A 348 -5.00 -10.95 29.48
C GLY A 348 -6.50 -10.62 29.36
N ALA A 349 -6.84 -9.37 29.04
CA ALA A 349 -8.23 -8.94 28.85
C ALA A 349 -8.81 -9.42 27.50
N LEU A 350 -7.98 -9.65 26.48
CA LEU A 350 -8.42 -10.28 25.24
C LEU A 350 -8.68 -11.77 25.45
N VAL A 351 -7.75 -12.50 26.08
CA VAL A 351 -7.89 -13.93 26.39
C VAL A 351 -9.15 -14.18 27.21
N GLU A 352 -9.40 -13.36 28.23
CA GLU A 352 -10.61 -13.45 29.05
C GLU A 352 -11.89 -13.17 28.23
N ALA A 353 -11.83 -12.27 27.25
CA ALA A 353 -12.95 -12.03 26.35
C ALA A 353 -13.23 -13.24 25.45
N VAL A 354 -12.19 -13.91 24.95
CA VAL A 354 -12.32 -15.15 24.16
C VAL A 354 -12.91 -16.28 25.02
N ARG A 355 -12.43 -16.47 26.25
CA ARG A 355 -12.98 -17.48 27.18
C ARG A 355 -14.46 -17.30 27.43
N LYS A 356 -14.88 -16.06 27.67
CA LYS A 356 -16.31 -15.72 27.87
C LYS A 356 -17.13 -15.97 26.62
N ALA A 357 -16.61 -15.59 25.45
CA ALA A 357 -17.30 -15.76 24.17
C ALA A 357 -17.48 -17.23 23.76
N THR A 358 -16.47 -18.06 24.00
CA THR A 358 -16.45 -19.47 23.60
C THR A 358 -17.06 -20.41 24.64
N GLY A 359 -17.22 -19.95 25.89
CA GLY A 359 -17.59 -20.80 27.02
C GLY A 359 -16.47 -21.74 27.49
N ASN A 360 -15.26 -21.62 26.93
CA ASN A 360 -14.09 -22.41 27.30
C ASN A 360 -13.20 -21.63 28.27
N ALA A 361 -13.38 -21.86 29.58
CA ALA A 361 -12.59 -21.18 30.62
C ALA A 361 -11.08 -21.51 30.57
N SER A 362 -10.70 -22.65 29.99
CA SER A 362 -9.32 -23.07 29.82
C SER A 362 -8.65 -22.54 28.56
N TRP A 363 -9.36 -21.80 27.70
CA TRP A 363 -8.80 -21.35 26.42
C TRP A 363 -7.50 -20.55 26.61
N THR A 364 -6.52 -20.86 25.77
CA THR A 364 -5.22 -20.21 25.63
C THR A 364 -4.89 -20.00 24.15
N VAL A 365 -3.90 -19.17 23.86
CA VAL A 365 -3.44 -18.92 22.48
C VAL A 365 -2.95 -20.19 21.78
N GLY A 366 -2.50 -21.21 22.53
CA GLY A 366 -2.04 -22.48 21.95
C GLY A 366 -3.15 -23.46 21.56
N ASP A 367 -4.41 -23.15 21.90
CA ASP A 367 -5.56 -24.04 21.64
C ASP A 367 -6.24 -23.76 20.28
N ALA A 368 -5.79 -22.73 19.55
CA ALA A 368 -6.40 -22.25 18.32
C ALA A 368 -5.96 -23.02 17.05
#